data_AF-A0A9E1WJY3-F1
#
_entry.id   AF-A0A9E1WJY3-F1
#
_cell.length_a   1.000
_cell.length_b   1.000
_cell.length_c   1.000
_cell.angle_alpha   90.00
_cell.angle_beta   90.00
_cell.angle_gamma   90.00
#
_symmetry.space_group_name_H-M   'P 1'
#
loop_
_entity.id
_entity.type
_entity.pdbx_description
1 polymer ?
#
loop_
_entity_poly.entity_id
_entity_poly.type
_entity_poly.pdbx_seq_one_letter_code
_entity_poly.pdbx_strand_id
1 'polypeptide(L)'
;MESKQECVKAIDLALSGKWDDAHSIVQEINTDFAQWIHAVLHKIEGDTHNSQYWYSRSGLKTFEDYIDSDLELYAIKEELMID
;
A
#
# COMPACT_ATOMS: atom_id res chain seq x y z
N MET A 1 -6.44 15.28 -0.25
CA MET A 1 -6.05 16.21 0.84
C MET A 1 -6.20 15.59 2.23
N GLU A 2 -7.22 14.76 2.50
CA GLU A 2 -7.31 13.98 3.75
C GLU A 2 -6.85 12.53 3.56
N SER A 3 -7.46 11.79 2.62
CA SER A 3 -7.10 10.39 2.32
C SER A 3 -5.64 10.18 1.93
N LYS A 4 -4.99 11.20 1.38
CA LYS A 4 -3.54 11.20 1.07
C LYS A 4 -2.69 11.15 2.34
N GLN A 5 -3.03 11.97 3.34
CA GLN A 5 -2.32 11.97 4.62
C GLN A 5 -2.54 10.66 5.37
N GLU A 6 -3.75 10.10 5.29
CA GLU A 6 -4.05 8.78 5.83
C GLU A 6 -3.25 7.67 5.13
N CYS A 7 -3.12 7.72 3.81
CA CYS A 7 -2.24 6.80 3.07
C CYS A 7 -0.78 6.91 3.51
N VAL A 8 -0.25 8.13 3.68
CA VAL A 8 1.11 8.34 4.21
C VAL A 8 1.25 7.75 5.61
N LYS A 9 0.26 7.95 6.48
CA LYS A 9 0.24 7.36 7.82
C LYS A 9 0.22 5.83 7.78
N ALA A 10 -0.58 5.24 6.89
CA ALA A 10 -0.63 3.78 6.72
C ALA A 10 0.71 3.22 6.26
N ILE A 11 1.40 3.92 5.34
CA ILE A 11 2.76 3.56 4.91
C ILE A 11 3.75 3.59 6.08
N ASP A 12 3.72 4.65 6.90
CA ASP A 12 4.61 4.76 8.06
C ASP A 12 4.36 3.65 9.10
N LEU A 13 3.09 3.28 9.30
CA LEU A 13 2.73 2.14 10.13
C LEU A 13 3.26 0.83 9.54
N ALA A 14 3.07 0.61 8.24
CA ALA A 14 3.53 -0.59 7.55
C ALA A 14 5.05 -0.78 7.66
N LEU A 15 5.83 0.27 7.37
CA LEU A 15 7.29 0.31 7.51
C LEU A 15 7.76 0.09 8.96
N SER A 16 6.92 0.41 9.94
CA SER A 16 7.20 0.17 11.36
C SER A 16 6.79 -1.23 11.86
N GLY A 17 6.29 -2.09 10.97
CA GLY A 17 5.80 -3.43 11.32
C GLY A 17 4.38 -3.48 11.88
N LYS A 18 3.62 -2.38 11.82
CA LYS A 18 2.25 -2.27 12.34
C LYS A 18 1.22 -2.48 11.22
N TRP A 19 1.22 -3.69 10.64
CA TRP A 19 0.45 -4.00 9.44
C TRP A 19 -1.07 -3.95 9.67
N ASP A 20 -1.56 -4.44 10.81
CA ASP A 20 -2.99 -4.39 11.17
C ASP A 20 -3.51 -2.94 11.26
N ASP A 21 -2.72 -2.04 11.84
CA ASP A 21 -3.06 -0.62 11.94
C ASP A 21 -3.07 0.04 10.55
N ALA A 22 -2.14 -0.36 9.67
CA ALA A 22 -2.09 0.12 8.29
C ALA A 22 -3.30 -0.38 7.48
N HIS A 23 -3.65 -1.66 7.58
CA HIS A 23 -4.86 -2.24 6.99
C HIS A 23 -6.12 -1.49 7.43
N SER A 24 -6.22 -1.21 8.74
CA SER A 24 -7.36 -0.51 9.33
C SER A 24 -7.60 0.86 8.70
N ILE A 25 -6.54 1.53 8.23
CA ILE A 25 -6.65 2.81 7.53
C ILE A 25 -7.02 2.58 6.06
N VAL A 26 -6.26 1.77 5.32
CA VAL A 26 -6.42 1.69 3.86
C VAL A 26 -7.69 0.97 3.43
N GLN A 27 -8.27 0.11 4.28
CA GLN A 27 -9.55 -0.54 3.98
C GLN A 27 -10.73 0.43 3.93
N GLU A 28 -10.65 1.56 4.62
CA GLU A 28 -11.71 2.59 4.65
C GLU A 28 -11.60 3.59 3.48
N ILE A 29 -10.53 3.50 2.67
CA ILE A 29 -10.20 4.45 1.61
C ILE A 29 -10.30 3.76 0.25
N ASN A 30 -11.28 4.18 -0.57
CA ASN A 30 -11.47 3.63 -1.91
C ASN A 30 -10.74 4.48 -2.98
N THR A 31 -9.42 4.47 -2.96
CA THR A 31 -8.55 5.11 -3.97
C THR A 31 -7.48 4.15 -4.47
N ASP A 32 -6.94 4.41 -5.66
CA ASP A 32 -5.95 3.56 -6.30
C ASP A 32 -4.68 3.41 -5.42
N PHE A 33 -4.22 4.49 -4.79
CA PHE A 33 -3.08 4.45 -3.86
C PHE A 33 -3.37 3.63 -2.58
N ALA A 34 -4.56 3.75 -1.98
CA ALA A 34 -4.90 2.95 -0.81
C ALA A 34 -4.97 1.45 -1.15
N GLN A 35 -5.51 1.12 -2.33
CA GLN A 35 -5.54 -0.25 -2.85
C GLN A 35 -4.13 -0.78 -3.14
N TRP A 36 -3.23 0.05 -3.67
CA TRP A 36 -1.83 -0.33 -3.87
C TRP A 36 -1.12 -0.60 -2.55
N ILE A 37 -1.31 0.25 -1.52
CA ILE A 37 -0.77 -0.01 -0.18
C ILE A 37 -1.33 -1.33 0.39
N HIS A 38 -2.63 -1.59 0.23
CA HIS A 38 -3.27 -2.84 0.65
C HIS A 38 -2.62 -4.06 -0.03
N ALA A 39 -2.30 -3.95 -1.31
CA ALA A 39 -1.60 -4.99 -2.05
C ALA A 39 -0.20 -5.28 -1.46
N VAL A 40 0.55 -4.23 -1.11
CA VAL A 40 1.88 -4.37 -0.50
C VAL A 40 1.81 -4.98 0.91
N LEU A 41 0.78 -4.65 1.70
CA LEU A 41 0.60 -5.26 3.01
C LEU A 41 0.43 -6.80 2.90
N HIS A 42 -0.44 -7.27 2.01
CA HIS A 42 -0.58 -8.71 1.78
C HIS A 42 0.68 -9.37 1.19
N LYS A 43 1.47 -8.62 0.42
CA LYS A 43 2.77 -9.10 -0.06
C LYS A 43 3.74 -9.32 1.09
N ILE A 44 3.79 -8.41 2.06
CA ILE A 44 4.60 -8.54 3.28
C ILE A 44 4.15 -9.76 4.11
N GLU A 45 2.84 -10.00 4.20
CA GLU A 45 2.26 -11.15 4.91
C GLU A 45 2.46 -12.50 4.19
N GLY A 46 2.85 -12.48 2.92
CA GLY A 46 2.99 -13.67 2.09
C GLY A 46 1.66 -14.19 1.50
N ASP A 47 0.57 -13.42 1.58
CA ASP A 47 -0.70 -13.72 0.91
C ASP A 47 -0.65 -13.27 -0.55
N THR A 48 0.03 -14.06 -1.38
CA THR A 48 0.23 -13.75 -2.80
C THR A 48 -1.08 -13.58 -3.57
N HIS A 49 -2.10 -14.40 -3.28
CA HIS A 49 -3.36 -14.35 -4.01
C HIS A 49 -4.10 -13.04 -3.76
N ASN A 50 -4.21 -12.66 -2.49
CA ASN A 50 -4.90 -11.43 -2.11
C ASN A 50 -4.09 -10.19 -2.50
N SER A 51 -2.76 -10.25 -2.37
CA SER A 51 -1.88 -9.20 -2.87
C SER A 51 -2.10 -8.94 -4.36
N GLN A 52 -2.09 -9.98 -5.20
CA GLN A 52 -2.37 -9.85 -6.64
C GLN A 52 -3.76 -9.30 -6.93
N TYR A 53 -4.78 -9.69 -6.16
CA TYR A 53 -6.13 -9.13 -6.27
C TYR A 53 -6.12 -7.60 -6.06
N TRP A 54 -5.45 -7.11 -5.02
CA TRP A 54 -5.39 -5.68 -4.73
C TRP A 54 -4.50 -4.89 -5.70
N TYR A 55 -3.41 -5.47 -6.21
CA TYR A 55 -2.65 -4.88 -7.32
C TYR A 55 -3.53 -4.69 -8.56
N SER A 56 -4.33 -5.71 -8.92
CA SER A 56 -5.28 -5.59 -10.02
C SER A 56 -6.37 -4.53 -9.77
N ARG A 57 -6.74 -4.29 -8.51
CA ARG A 57 -7.73 -3.28 -8.13
C ARG A 57 -7.15 -1.88 -8.27
N SER A 58 -5.93 -1.65 -7.80
CA SER A 58 -5.29 -0.33 -7.87
C SER A 58 -5.03 0.12 -9.30
N GLY A 59 -4.65 -0.80 -10.19
CA GLY A 59 -4.31 -0.49 -11.58
C GLY A 59 -3.01 0.32 -11.74
N LEU A 60 -2.25 0.54 -10.65
CA LEU A 60 -1.03 1.35 -10.66
C LEU A 60 0.24 0.52 -10.92
N LYS A 61 0.31 -0.69 -10.34
CA LYS A 61 1.45 -1.62 -10.41
C LYS A 61 0.99 -3.08 -10.39
N THR A 62 1.93 -3.98 -10.62
CA THR A 62 1.81 -5.43 -10.49
C THR A 62 2.65 -5.97 -9.33
N PHE A 63 2.34 -7.18 -8.89
CA PHE A 63 3.03 -7.84 -7.77
C PHE A 63 4.56 -7.92 -7.97
N GLU A 64 4.98 -8.10 -9.22
CA GLU A 64 6.35 -8.33 -9.64
C GLU A 64 7.17 -7.05 -9.90
N ASP A 65 6.54 -5.86 -9.96
CA ASP A 65 7.24 -4.60 -10.28
C ASP A 65 8.31 -4.22 -9.24
N TYR A 66 8.13 -4.68 -8.00
CA TYR A 66 9.07 -4.49 -6.90
C TYR A 66 9.37 -5.84 -6.24
N ILE A 67 10.62 -6.11 -5.91
CA ILE A 67 10.98 -7.31 -5.12
C ILE A 67 10.91 -7.01 -3.62
N ASP A 68 11.25 -5.79 -3.24
CA ASP A 68 11.33 -5.32 -1.85
C ASP A 68 10.11 -4.45 -1.53
N SER A 69 9.31 -4.90 -0.56
CA SER A 69 8.08 -4.22 -0.15
C SER A 69 8.34 -2.88 0.54
N ASP A 70 9.45 -2.71 1.25
CA ASP A 70 9.77 -1.44 1.91
C ASP A 70 10.15 -0.38 0.87
N LEU A 71 10.96 -0.76 -0.14
CA LEU A 71 11.26 0.13 -1.27
C LEU A 71 10.00 0.54 -2.04
N GLU A 72 9.07 -0.39 -2.20
CA GLU A 72 7.78 -0.12 -2.83
C GLU A 72 6.95 0.88 -2.01
N LEU A 73 6.84 0.68 -0.70
CA LEU A 73 6.17 1.61 0.21
C LEU A 73 6.77 3.02 0.19
N TYR A 74 8.11 3.14 0.11
CA TYR A 74 8.76 4.44 -0.06
C TYR A 74 8.42 5.09 -1.40
N ALA A 75 8.40 4.32 -2.50
CA ALA A 75 8.03 4.84 -3.81
C ALA A 75 6.58 5.37 -3.82
N ILE A 76 5.64 4.62 -3.23
CA ILE A 76 4.25 5.08 -3.06
C ILE A 76 4.21 6.40 -2.28
N LYS A 77 4.97 6.50 -1.19
CA LYS A 77 5.02 7.70 -0.35
C LYS A 77 5.58 8.91 -1.10
N GLU A 78 6.61 8.72 -1.92
CA GLU A 78 7.16 9.78 -2.79
C GLU A 78 6.16 10.22 -3.86
N GLU A 79 5.53 9.28 -4.57
CA GLU A 79 4.51 9.57 -5.59
C GLU A 79 3.35 10.36 -5.00
N LEU A 80 2.86 9.93 -3.82
CA LEU A 80 1.88 10.71 -3.07
C LEU A 80 2.41 12.12 -2.86
N MET A 81 3.60 12.34 -2.30
CA MET A 81 4.09 13.68 -1.96
C MET A 81 4.27 14.66 -3.14
N ILE A 82 4.34 14.19 -4.37
CA ILE A 82 4.56 15.01 -5.57
C ILE A 82 3.26 15.56 -6.18
N ASP A 83 2.14 14.83 -6.08
CA ASP A 83 0.81 15.22 -6.60
C ASP A 83 0.01 16.17 -5.69
#